data_AF-A0AAJ0LTN6-F1
#
_entry.id   AF-A0AAJ0LTN6-F1
#
_cell.length_a   1.000
_cell.length_b   1.000
_cell.length_c   1.000
_cell.angle_alpha   90.00
_cell.angle_beta   90.00
_cell.angle_gamma   90.00
#
_symmetry.space_group_name_H-M   'P 1'
#
loop_
_entity.id
_entity.type
_entity.pdbx_description
1 polymer ?
#
loop_
_entity_poly.entity_id
_entity_poly.type
_entity_poly.pdbx_seq_one_letter_code
_entity_poly.pdbx_strand_id
1 'polypeptide(L)'
;MADSSDYTVLITSEHRDKPRFMATVRALMQPLVDQMSVLQSMPGKFDLDNAVGVQLDDVGLWVGVSRKVRTPLTGIYFSFDVAGLGFDQGIWKGPFDPDTGLTVLDDDTYRLVIRAKIGANHWDGTLASSAAILNSIFGNPSGDLVPVHANGEACGTGDGITKNFPLTYSGAQVRRVDRATLYRNDWQGNQQLYPTPRTNIIAQSAAFDNAAWTKNLYTMVPTAVIAPDGTLTGQKLTDTDSSTNVHTLLSPTSNALGIGGMGCASVYLQQGDRPYAVLRLQDASNSGNYCYAVFNLSTGAVLQSNTAGAGANVSAGIVNIGGGWYRCYVSGVPNPGGSGVRMLIGAPLANTNSTNYTGVTGQGIYVWGSQVEAGTTPTSYIPTTTSPVTVTDCALSSSGVAQLAVAPSVGAKLSWTGDGAVYQQGTHVFIEDHQDMSMTIGIAGKVPSAVFLALLAGGYIPLKPEGVRVNYTIVSSVDNESLFGFDVNNQYIAGFDTGAWGTPV
;
A
#
# COMPACT_ATOMS: atom_id res chain seq x y z
N MET A 1 -13.06 -41.19 -9.54
CA MET A 1 -12.48 -42.54 -9.36
C MET A 1 -13.63 -43.50 -9.17
N ALA A 2 -13.54 -44.70 -9.75
CA ALA A 2 -14.55 -45.74 -9.56
C ALA A 2 -14.57 -46.20 -8.11
N ASP A 3 -15.76 -46.47 -7.55
CA ASP A 3 -15.90 -47.03 -6.20
C ASP A 3 -16.64 -48.38 -6.24
N SER A 4 -16.28 -49.27 -5.32
CA SER A 4 -17.00 -50.52 -5.07
C SER A 4 -18.49 -50.27 -4.75
N SER A 5 -18.82 -49.11 -4.17
CA SER A 5 -20.19 -48.75 -3.83
C SER A 5 -21.09 -48.65 -5.07
N ASP A 6 -20.59 -48.10 -6.18
CA ASP A 6 -21.30 -47.95 -7.45
C ASP A 6 -21.87 -49.28 -7.96
N TYR A 7 -21.15 -50.38 -7.73
CA TYR A 7 -21.55 -51.73 -8.13
C TYR A 7 -22.41 -52.43 -7.08
N THR A 8 -22.14 -52.22 -5.79
CA THR A 8 -22.94 -52.85 -4.72
C THR A 8 -24.36 -52.31 -4.62
N VAL A 9 -24.62 -51.09 -5.08
CA VAL A 9 -25.97 -50.49 -5.15
C VAL A 9 -26.85 -51.18 -6.19
N LEU A 10 -26.25 -51.79 -7.23
CA LEU A 10 -26.97 -52.52 -8.28
C LEU A 10 -27.47 -53.89 -7.84
N ILE A 11 -27.08 -54.35 -6.63
CA ILE A 11 -27.55 -55.63 -6.07
C ILE A 11 -29.03 -55.52 -5.73
N THR A 12 -29.80 -56.54 -6.15
CA THR A 12 -31.24 -56.64 -5.92
C THR A 12 -31.57 -56.60 -4.43
N SER A 13 -32.78 -56.13 -4.08
CA SER A 13 -33.23 -55.99 -2.69
C SER A 13 -33.16 -57.31 -1.89
N GLU A 14 -33.30 -58.45 -2.56
CA GLU A 14 -33.25 -59.78 -1.95
C GLU A 14 -31.89 -60.11 -1.29
N HIS A 15 -30.79 -59.66 -1.88
CA HIS A 15 -29.43 -60.01 -1.43
C HIS A 15 -28.70 -58.86 -0.72
N ARG A 16 -29.27 -57.66 -0.73
CA ARG A 16 -28.67 -56.44 -0.16
C ARG A 16 -28.43 -56.52 1.36
N ASP A 17 -29.32 -57.20 2.08
CA ASP A 17 -29.24 -57.34 3.55
C ASP A 17 -28.36 -58.53 4.00
N LYS A 18 -27.67 -59.22 3.07
CA LYS A 18 -26.86 -60.40 3.38
C LYS A 18 -25.37 -60.03 3.53
N PRO A 19 -24.83 -59.92 4.76
CA PRO A 19 -23.49 -59.35 4.98
C PRO A 19 -22.35 -60.17 4.35
N ARG A 20 -22.46 -61.51 4.36
CA ARG A 20 -21.44 -62.37 3.74
C ARG A 20 -21.42 -62.25 2.21
N PHE A 21 -22.60 -62.15 1.58
CA PHE A 21 -22.72 -61.99 0.14
C PHE A 21 -22.12 -60.65 -0.32
N MET A 22 -22.49 -59.56 0.36
CA MET A 22 -21.93 -58.23 0.09
C MET A 22 -20.40 -58.19 0.25
N ALA A 23 -19.86 -58.87 1.28
CA ALA A 23 -18.43 -58.97 1.49
C ALA A 23 -17.72 -59.76 0.37
N THR A 24 -18.29 -60.89 -0.08
CA THR A 24 -17.74 -61.68 -1.19
C THR A 24 -17.75 -60.90 -2.51
N VAL A 25 -18.86 -60.23 -2.84
CA VAL A 25 -18.96 -59.40 -4.05
C VAL A 25 -17.95 -58.25 -3.99
N ARG A 26 -17.83 -57.55 -2.86
CA ARG A 26 -16.84 -56.48 -2.70
C ARG A 26 -15.41 -57.01 -2.86
N ALA A 27 -15.07 -58.15 -2.26
CA ALA A 27 -13.74 -58.74 -2.38
C ALA A 27 -13.39 -59.12 -3.83
N LEU A 28 -14.36 -59.55 -4.62
CA LEU A 28 -14.17 -59.91 -6.03
C LEU A 28 -14.10 -58.69 -6.95
N MET A 29 -14.86 -57.62 -6.61
CA MET A 29 -14.89 -56.37 -7.38
C MET A 29 -13.73 -55.43 -7.07
N GLN A 30 -13.18 -55.43 -5.84
CA GLN A 30 -12.14 -54.49 -5.44
C GLN A 30 -10.93 -54.48 -6.39
N PRO A 31 -10.36 -55.62 -6.82
CA PRO A 31 -9.24 -55.62 -7.76
C PRO A 31 -9.58 -54.98 -9.11
N LEU A 32 -10.83 -55.14 -9.59
CA LEU A 32 -11.30 -54.54 -10.84
C LEU A 32 -11.48 -53.02 -10.70
N VAL A 33 -12.03 -52.57 -9.58
CA VAL A 33 -12.18 -51.14 -9.25
C VAL A 33 -10.81 -50.46 -9.12
N ASP A 34 -9.85 -51.15 -8.49
CA ASP A 34 -8.48 -50.66 -8.37
C ASP A 34 -7.81 -50.56 -9.74
N GLN A 35 -7.97 -51.56 -10.61
CA GLN A 35 -7.47 -51.51 -11.99
C GLN A 35 -8.09 -50.36 -12.79
N MET A 36 -9.41 -50.16 -12.68
CA MET A 36 -10.10 -49.03 -13.33
C MET A 36 -9.58 -47.69 -12.81
N SER A 37 -9.34 -47.57 -11.51
CA SER A 37 -8.80 -46.36 -10.90
C SER A 37 -7.37 -46.07 -11.36
N VAL A 38 -6.53 -47.10 -11.49
CA VAL A 38 -5.17 -46.96 -12.06
C VAL A 38 -5.25 -46.48 -13.51
N LEU A 39 -6.09 -47.09 -14.34
CA LEU A 39 -6.26 -46.70 -15.74
C LEU A 39 -6.82 -45.28 -15.88
N GLN A 40 -7.76 -44.88 -15.02
CA GLN A 40 -8.29 -43.51 -15.00
C GLN A 40 -7.25 -42.48 -14.54
N SER A 41 -6.30 -42.88 -13.68
CA SER A 41 -5.22 -41.99 -13.22
C SER A 41 -4.09 -41.82 -14.25
N MET A 42 -3.95 -42.75 -15.21
CA MET A 42 -2.86 -42.77 -16.19
C MET A 42 -2.72 -41.44 -16.96
N PRO A 43 -3.79 -40.86 -17.54
CA PRO A 43 -3.66 -39.59 -18.28
C PRO A 43 -3.10 -38.45 -17.44
N GLY A 44 -3.54 -38.33 -16.17
CA GLY A 44 -3.06 -37.28 -15.26
C GLY A 44 -1.58 -37.42 -14.88
N LYS A 45 -0.98 -38.61 -15.01
CA LYS A 45 0.46 -38.82 -14.78
C LYS A 45 1.34 -38.30 -15.91
N PHE A 46 0.79 -38.14 -17.11
CA PHE A 46 1.47 -37.57 -18.28
C PHE A 46 1.02 -36.13 -18.56
N ASP A 47 0.20 -35.56 -17.69
CA ASP A 47 -0.13 -34.14 -17.71
C ASP A 47 1.13 -33.33 -17.38
N LEU A 48 1.47 -32.36 -18.24
CA LEU A 48 2.70 -31.59 -18.12
C LEU A 48 2.81 -30.87 -16.77
N ASP A 49 1.69 -30.48 -16.18
CA ASP A 49 1.66 -29.75 -14.91
C ASP A 49 1.92 -30.65 -13.70
N ASN A 50 1.64 -31.95 -13.83
CA ASN A 50 1.66 -32.92 -12.73
C ASN A 50 2.71 -34.04 -12.91
N ALA A 51 3.22 -34.23 -14.12
CA ALA A 51 4.21 -35.26 -14.44
C ALA A 51 5.55 -34.98 -13.74
N VAL A 52 6.18 -36.06 -13.26
CA VAL A 52 7.45 -36.06 -12.54
C VAL A 52 8.33 -37.21 -13.02
N GLY A 53 9.66 -37.06 -12.93
CA GLY A 53 10.63 -38.10 -13.28
C GLY A 53 10.40 -38.71 -14.67
N VAL A 54 10.29 -40.05 -14.72
CA VAL A 54 10.23 -40.81 -15.99
C VAL A 54 9.00 -40.45 -16.83
N GLN A 55 7.85 -40.17 -16.21
CA GLN A 55 6.67 -39.75 -16.95
C GLN A 55 6.88 -38.41 -17.66
N LEU A 56 7.57 -37.47 -17.00
CA LEU A 56 7.94 -36.20 -17.61
C LEU A 56 9.00 -36.39 -18.72
N ASP A 57 9.88 -37.38 -18.58
CA ASP A 57 10.84 -37.76 -19.62
C ASP A 57 10.16 -38.29 -20.89
N ASP A 58 9.14 -39.12 -20.73
CA ASP A 58 8.33 -39.62 -21.85
C ASP A 58 7.60 -38.46 -22.55
N VAL A 59 7.02 -37.52 -21.79
CA VAL A 59 6.39 -36.32 -22.36
C VAL A 59 7.41 -35.47 -23.12
N GLY A 60 8.60 -35.26 -22.57
CA GLY A 60 9.65 -34.51 -23.25
C GLY A 60 10.15 -35.22 -24.52
N LEU A 61 10.23 -36.54 -24.51
CA LEU A 61 10.55 -37.34 -25.71
C LEU A 61 9.51 -37.14 -26.81
N TRP A 62 8.21 -37.13 -26.49
CA TRP A 62 7.13 -36.86 -27.46
C TRP A 62 7.23 -35.46 -28.07
N VAL A 63 7.68 -34.48 -27.30
CA VAL A 63 7.84 -33.08 -27.71
C VAL A 63 9.19 -32.84 -28.43
N GLY A 64 10.15 -33.76 -28.31
CA GLY A 64 11.45 -33.73 -28.96
C GLY A 64 12.54 -32.99 -28.16
N VAL A 65 12.46 -33.00 -26.83
CA VAL A 65 13.47 -32.42 -25.93
C VAL A 65 13.99 -33.49 -24.98
N SER A 66 15.29 -33.45 -24.66
CA SER A 66 15.88 -34.31 -23.63
C SER A 66 16.18 -33.52 -22.36
N ARG A 67 15.98 -34.16 -21.19
CA ARG A 67 16.40 -33.65 -19.86
C ARG A 67 17.91 -33.49 -19.74
N LYS A 68 18.67 -34.21 -20.56
CA LYS A 68 20.13 -34.19 -20.56
C LYS A 68 20.61 -33.10 -21.49
N VAL A 69 21.16 -32.04 -20.91
CA VAL A 69 21.60 -30.86 -21.64
C VAL A 69 23.12 -30.76 -21.61
N ARG A 70 23.72 -30.29 -22.70
CA ARG A 70 25.14 -29.96 -22.72
C ARG A 70 25.29 -28.52 -22.25
N THR A 71 25.94 -28.32 -21.12
CA THR A 71 26.23 -26.98 -20.59
C THR A 71 27.73 -26.72 -20.71
N PRO A 72 28.16 -25.47 -20.99
CA PRO A 72 29.58 -25.13 -21.02
C PRO A 72 30.25 -25.47 -19.68
N LEU A 73 31.44 -26.06 -19.71
CA LEU A 73 32.21 -26.31 -18.49
C LEU A 73 32.86 -25.00 -18.03
N THR A 74 32.17 -24.24 -17.18
CA THR A 74 32.72 -23.03 -16.55
C THR A 74 33.43 -23.40 -15.25
N GLY A 75 34.63 -22.86 -15.03
CA GLY A 75 35.32 -23.00 -13.74
C GLY A 75 36.01 -24.36 -13.52
N ILE A 76 36.41 -25.05 -14.59
CA ILE A 76 37.19 -26.31 -14.50
C ILE A 76 38.62 -26.11 -14.99
N TYR A 77 38.78 -25.33 -16.05
CA TYR A 77 40.08 -25.04 -16.64
C TYR A 77 40.68 -23.77 -16.04
N PHE A 78 42.00 -23.64 -16.20
CA PHE A 78 42.77 -22.48 -15.79
C PHE A 78 42.08 -21.18 -16.23
N SER A 79 41.84 -20.29 -15.29
CA SER A 79 41.26 -18.98 -15.52
C SER A 79 41.95 -17.94 -14.65
N PHE A 80 42.21 -16.78 -15.23
CA PHE A 80 42.60 -15.61 -14.46
C PHE A 80 41.43 -15.16 -13.58
N ASP A 81 41.76 -14.64 -12.41
CA ASP A 81 40.82 -13.99 -11.47
C ASP A 81 39.66 -14.85 -10.95
N VAL A 82 39.78 -16.19 -11.08
CA VAL A 82 38.84 -17.14 -10.47
C VAL A 82 39.55 -17.93 -9.37
N ALA A 83 39.07 -17.78 -8.13
CA ALA A 83 39.62 -18.46 -6.97
C ALA A 83 39.60 -19.99 -7.18
N GLY A 84 40.75 -20.64 -6.98
CA GLY A 84 40.90 -22.09 -7.15
C GLY A 84 41.31 -22.56 -8.55
N LEU A 85 41.38 -21.66 -9.55
CA LEU A 85 41.70 -22.00 -10.95
C LEU A 85 42.86 -21.18 -11.53
N GLY A 86 43.58 -20.46 -10.68
CA GLY A 86 44.72 -19.64 -11.06
C GLY A 86 46.01 -20.44 -11.24
N PHE A 87 47.14 -19.72 -11.24
CA PHE A 87 48.47 -20.34 -11.32
C PHE A 87 48.66 -21.40 -10.25
N ASP A 88 49.24 -22.52 -10.65
CA ASP A 88 49.53 -23.70 -9.83
C ASP A 88 48.29 -24.37 -9.18
N GLN A 89 47.07 -23.98 -9.59
CA GLN A 89 45.80 -24.53 -9.09
C GLN A 89 44.88 -25.02 -10.23
N GLY A 90 44.84 -24.30 -11.36
CA GLY A 90 44.00 -24.64 -12.51
C GLY A 90 44.60 -25.67 -13.47
N ILE A 91 43.74 -26.46 -14.10
CA ILE A 91 44.14 -27.42 -15.15
C ILE A 91 44.11 -26.70 -16.51
N TRP A 92 45.20 -26.75 -17.25
CA TRP A 92 45.25 -26.19 -18.61
C TRP A 92 44.38 -27.01 -19.56
N LYS A 93 43.52 -26.33 -20.31
CA LYS A 93 42.64 -26.96 -21.30
C LYS A 93 43.46 -27.45 -22.50
N GLY A 94 43.47 -28.75 -22.72
CA GLY A 94 44.10 -29.39 -23.87
C GLY A 94 43.21 -29.40 -25.13
N PRO A 95 43.77 -29.75 -26.30
CA PRO A 95 43.04 -29.76 -27.59
C PRO A 95 41.89 -30.78 -27.69
N PHE A 96 41.84 -31.78 -26.81
CA PHE A 96 40.83 -32.85 -26.80
C PHE A 96 39.97 -32.84 -25.53
N ASP A 97 40.14 -31.83 -24.68
CA ASP A 97 39.36 -31.69 -23.47
C ASP A 97 37.96 -31.15 -23.82
N PRO A 98 36.90 -31.66 -23.17
CA PRO A 98 35.54 -31.29 -23.52
C PRO A 98 35.23 -29.83 -23.19
N ASP A 99 34.62 -29.13 -24.13
CA ASP A 99 34.12 -27.76 -23.93
C ASP A 99 32.82 -27.72 -23.11
N THR A 100 32.12 -28.85 -23.04
CA THR A 100 30.77 -28.97 -22.47
C THR A 100 30.63 -30.21 -21.58
N GLY A 101 29.95 -30.05 -20.45
CA GLY A 101 29.54 -31.12 -19.55
C GLY A 101 28.10 -31.54 -19.81
N LEU A 102 27.75 -32.75 -19.39
CA LEU A 102 26.39 -33.24 -19.49
C LEU A 102 25.69 -33.06 -18.14
N THR A 103 24.70 -32.17 -18.09
CA THR A 103 23.92 -31.88 -16.89
C THR A 103 22.49 -32.40 -17.04
N VAL A 104 21.93 -32.94 -15.97
CA VAL A 104 20.54 -33.41 -15.91
C VAL A 104 19.70 -32.31 -15.25
N LEU A 105 18.66 -31.85 -15.94
CA LEU A 105 17.73 -30.87 -15.39
C LEU A 105 16.82 -31.50 -14.32
N ASP A 106 16.48 -30.73 -13.30
CA ASP A 106 15.40 -31.06 -12.37
C ASP A 106 14.03 -31.01 -13.08
N ASP A 107 13.00 -31.59 -12.47
CA ASP A 107 11.66 -31.67 -13.08
C ASP A 107 11.05 -30.30 -13.38
N ASP A 108 11.29 -29.29 -12.56
CA ASP A 108 10.70 -27.96 -12.74
C ASP A 108 11.37 -27.21 -13.89
N THR A 109 12.70 -27.23 -13.94
CA THR A 109 13.45 -26.65 -15.07
C THR A 109 13.15 -27.41 -16.37
N TYR A 110 13.05 -28.74 -16.32
CA TYR A 110 12.77 -29.55 -17.52
C TYR A 110 11.36 -29.33 -18.06
N ARG A 111 10.36 -29.25 -17.18
CA ARG A 111 8.97 -28.92 -17.56
C ARG A 111 8.90 -27.59 -18.31
N LEU A 112 9.70 -26.62 -17.89
CA LEU A 112 9.76 -25.33 -18.56
C LEU A 112 10.32 -25.44 -19.97
N VAL A 113 11.39 -26.22 -20.19
CA VAL A 113 11.94 -26.46 -21.54
C VAL A 113 10.91 -27.18 -22.43
N ILE A 114 10.15 -28.12 -21.88
CA ILE A 114 9.06 -28.80 -22.60
C ILE A 114 7.97 -27.79 -23.00
N ARG A 115 7.51 -26.94 -22.07
CA ARG A 115 6.53 -25.87 -22.37
C ARG A 115 7.05 -24.94 -23.47
N ALA A 116 8.32 -24.56 -23.40
CA ALA A 116 8.94 -23.73 -24.41
C ALA A 116 8.95 -24.39 -25.78
N LYS A 117 9.28 -25.68 -25.85
CA LYS A 117 9.26 -26.43 -27.11
C LYS A 117 7.85 -26.59 -27.67
N ILE A 118 6.85 -26.85 -26.83
CA ILE A 118 5.44 -26.91 -27.26
C ILE A 118 5.03 -25.55 -27.85
N GLY A 119 5.35 -24.45 -27.17
CA GLY A 119 5.09 -23.10 -27.67
C GLY A 119 5.75 -22.84 -29.02
N ALA A 120 7.03 -23.19 -29.14
CA ALA A 120 7.78 -23.08 -30.40
C ALA A 120 7.18 -23.90 -31.53
N ASN A 121 6.71 -25.13 -31.25
CA ASN A 121 6.08 -25.99 -32.25
C ASN A 121 4.72 -25.44 -32.74
N HIS A 122 4.03 -24.64 -31.92
CA HIS A 122 2.77 -23.98 -32.28
C HIS A 122 2.96 -22.54 -32.78
N TRP A 123 4.21 -22.10 -32.93
CA TRP A 123 4.49 -20.71 -33.27
C TRP A 123 4.19 -20.41 -34.74
N ASP A 124 3.48 -19.31 -34.99
CA ASP A 124 3.10 -18.83 -36.32
C ASP A 124 4.16 -17.97 -37.03
N GLY A 125 5.33 -17.78 -36.39
CA GLY A 125 6.45 -16.99 -36.93
C GLY A 125 6.34 -15.48 -36.69
N THR A 126 5.29 -15.00 -36.02
CA THR A 126 5.14 -13.57 -35.71
C THR A 126 5.84 -13.17 -34.40
N LEU A 127 6.32 -11.93 -34.33
CA LEU A 127 6.96 -11.39 -33.12
C LEU A 127 6.00 -11.39 -31.92
N ALA A 128 4.73 -11.03 -32.13
CA ALA A 128 3.74 -10.94 -31.06
C ALA A 128 3.46 -12.29 -30.38
N SER A 129 3.30 -13.36 -31.15
CA SER A 129 3.07 -14.71 -30.61
C SER A 129 4.33 -15.27 -29.94
N SER A 130 5.53 -14.98 -30.45
CA SER A 130 6.79 -15.38 -29.81
C SER A 130 6.99 -14.70 -28.46
N ALA A 131 6.66 -13.41 -28.35
CA ALA A 131 6.68 -12.67 -27.11
C ALA A 131 5.64 -13.22 -26.10
N ALA A 132 4.47 -13.65 -26.56
CA ALA A 132 3.47 -14.28 -25.69
C ALA A 132 3.95 -15.64 -25.15
N ILE A 133 4.58 -16.47 -25.99
CA ILE A 133 5.20 -17.74 -25.59
C ILE A 133 6.29 -17.48 -24.55
N LEU A 134 7.21 -16.55 -24.82
CA LEU A 134 8.22 -16.11 -23.88
C LEU A 134 7.61 -15.62 -22.56
N ASN A 135 6.63 -14.73 -22.60
CA ASN A 135 6.00 -14.24 -21.37
C ASN A 135 5.26 -15.36 -20.59
N SER A 136 4.81 -16.44 -21.23
CA SER A 136 4.23 -17.59 -20.51
C SER A 136 5.28 -18.49 -19.82
N ILE A 137 6.52 -18.45 -20.31
CA ILE A 137 7.65 -19.23 -19.81
C ILE A 137 8.43 -18.42 -18.74
N PHE A 138 8.60 -17.12 -18.97
CA PHE A 138 9.43 -16.19 -18.19
C PHE A 138 8.60 -15.28 -17.28
N GLY A 139 7.42 -14.87 -17.73
CA GLY A 139 6.51 -14.06 -16.94
C GLY A 139 5.87 -14.95 -15.89
N ASN A 140 6.06 -14.57 -14.62
CA ASN A 140 5.56 -15.24 -13.43
C ASN A 140 4.13 -15.81 -13.64
N PRO A 141 3.99 -17.11 -14.02
CA PRO A 141 2.69 -17.69 -14.31
C PRO A 141 2.01 -18.13 -13.00
N SER A 142 2.77 -18.20 -11.92
CA SER A 142 2.28 -18.37 -10.57
C SER A 142 1.87 -17.00 -10.05
N GLY A 143 0.62 -16.83 -9.64
CA GLY A 143 0.17 -15.61 -8.95
C GLY A 143 0.80 -15.41 -7.56
N ASP A 144 2.07 -15.76 -7.38
CA ASP A 144 2.78 -15.73 -6.12
C ASP A 144 3.03 -14.29 -5.72
N LEU A 145 2.47 -13.97 -4.56
CA LEU A 145 2.49 -12.66 -3.94
C LEU A 145 3.77 -12.53 -3.11
N VAL A 146 4.58 -11.51 -3.40
CA VAL A 146 5.76 -11.16 -2.60
C VAL A 146 5.34 -10.15 -1.54
N PRO A 147 5.60 -10.40 -0.24
CA PRO A 147 5.35 -9.42 0.81
C PRO A 147 6.14 -8.14 0.59
N VAL A 148 5.51 -6.99 0.84
CA VAL A 148 6.10 -5.66 0.75
C VAL A 148 5.76 -4.84 1.99
N HIS A 149 6.64 -3.90 2.31
CA HIS A 149 6.46 -2.96 3.40
C HIS A 149 6.62 -1.52 2.89
N ALA A 150 5.52 -0.78 2.81
CA ALA A 150 5.47 0.60 2.34
C ALA A 150 5.73 1.58 3.49
N ASN A 151 6.61 2.55 3.23
CA ASN A 151 7.01 3.60 4.17
C ASN A 151 6.74 5.00 3.63
N GLY A 152 5.47 5.29 3.33
CA GLY A 152 5.04 6.58 2.80
C GLY A 152 5.01 6.62 1.28
N GLU A 153 4.78 5.47 0.65
CA GLU A 153 4.67 5.33 -0.80
C GLU A 153 3.53 6.18 -1.33
N ALA A 154 3.78 6.88 -2.44
CA ALA A 154 2.73 7.63 -3.13
C ALA A 154 1.71 6.67 -3.75
N CYS A 155 0.42 6.99 -3.61
CA CYS A 155 -0.67 6.22 -4.21
C CYS A 155 -1.63 7.06 -5.06
N GLY A 156 -1.40 8.37 -5.19
CA GLY A 156 -2.16 9.21 -6.09
C GLY A 156 -2.03 10.70 -5.83
N THR A 157 -2.63 11.49 -6.73
CA THR A 157 -2.85 12.93 -6.56
C THR A 157 -4.32 13.22 -6.81
N GLY A 158 -4.90 14.08 -5.99
CA GLY A 158 -6.29 14.50 -6.11
C GLY A 158 -6.53 15.38 -7.33
N ASP A 159 -7.67 15.14 -7.96
CA ASP A 159 -8.21 15.85 -9.13
C ASP A 159 -9.59 16.48 -8.82
N GLY A 160 -10.10 16.34 -7.59
CA GLY A 160 -11.43 16.77 -7.18
C GLY A 160 -12.57 15.84 -7.58
N ILE A 161 -12.31 14.72 -8.26
CA ILE A 161 -13.32 13.83 -8.84
C ILE A 161 -13.12 12.38 -8.42
N THR A 162 -11.89 11.86 -8.57
CA THR A 162 -11.53 10.46 -8.34
C THR A 162 -11.57 10.14 -6.85
N LYS A 163 -12.20 9.01 -6.51
CA LYS A 163 -12.33 8.52 -5.13
C LYS A 163 -11.65 7.18 -4.88
N ASN A 164 -11.34 6.44 -5.94
CA ASN A 164 -10.73 5.13 -5.84
C ASN A 164 -9.27 5.23 -6.28
N PHE A 165 -8.36 4.94 -5.36
CA PHE A 165 -6.92 5.00 -5.58
C PHE A 165 -6.31 3.63 -5.31
N PRO A 166 -5.81 2.93 -6.34
CA PRO A 166 -5.02 1.73 -6.14
C PRO A 166 -3.75 2.05 -5.35
N LEU A 167 -3.44 1.24 -4.34
CA LEU A 167 -2.18 1.32 -3.63
C LEU A 167 -1.07 0.75 -4.51
N THR A 168 0.04 1.46 -4.56
CA THR A 168 1.22 1.09 -5.34
C THR A 168 2.45 1.02 -4.44
N TYR A 169 3.37 0.12 -4.76
CA TYR A 169 4.68 -0.01 -4.14
C TYR A 169 5.73 -0.11 -5.24
N SER A 170 6.66 0.84 -5.31
CA SER A 170 7.67 0.92 -6.39
C SER A 170 7.05 0.80 -7.80
N GLY A 171 5.92 1.47 -8.03
CA GLY A 171 5.18 1.44 -9.29
C GLY A 171 4.28 0.22 -9.53
N ALA A 172 4.42 -0.87 -8.76
CA ALA A 172 3.56 -2.05 -8.87
C ALA A 172 2.29 -1.91 -8.01
N GLN A 173 1.13 -2.31 -8.54
CA GLN A 173 -0.12 -2.31 -7.78
C GLN A 173 -0.07 -3.40 -6.68
N VAL A 174 -0.40 -3.00 -5.45
CA VAL A 174 -0.61 -3.92 -4.32
C VAL A 174 -1.87 -4.74 -4.55
N ARG A 175 -1.75 -6.06 -4.43
CA ARG A 175 -2.83 -7.03 -4.71
C ARG A 175 -3.47 -7.61 -3.46
N ARG A 176 -2.73 -7.62 -2.36
CA ARG A 176 -3.26 -7.95 -1.04
C ARG A 176 -2.78 -6.91 -0.04
N VAL A 177 -3.69 -6.43 0.81
CA VAL A 177 -3.34 -5.52 1.91
C VAL A 177 -3.54 -6.27 3.22
N ASP A 178 -2.47 -6.42 3.98
CA ASP A 178 -2.50 -7.04 5.30
C ASP A 178 -2.78 -5.96 6.37
N ARG A 179 -2.14 -4.79 6.23
CA ARG A 179 -2.42 -3.59 7.04
C ARG A 179 -1.99 -2.34 6.28
N ALA A 180 -2.85 -1.32 6.19
CA ALA A 180 -2.46 -0.04 5.58
C ALA A 180 -3.05 1.15 6.34
N THR A 181 -2.28 2.24 6.38
CA THR A 181 -2.70 3.56 6.85
C THR A 181 -2.51 4.54 5.71
N LEU A 182 -3.54 5.33 5.42
CA LEU A 182 -3.51 6.36 4.38
C LEU A 182 -3.29 7.74 4.95
N TYR A 183 -2.61 8.57 4.16
CA TYR A 183 -2.38 9.96 4.44
C TYR A 183 -2.76 10.82 3.23
N ARG A 184 -3.31 11.99 3.51
CA ARG A 184 -3.61 13.04 2.54
C ARG A 184 -2.84 14.29 2.92
N ASN A 185 -2.06 14.81 1.99
CA ASN A 185 -1.37 16.08 2.14
C ASN A 185 -2.10 17.16 1.34
N ASP A 186 -2.73 18.11 2.05
CA ASP A 186 -3.48 19.23 1.50
C ASP A 186 -3.24 20.51 2.31
N TRP A 187 -4.17 21.48 2.26
CA TRP A 187 -4.10 22.71 3.05
C TRP A 187 -4.06 22.47 4.57
N GLN A 188 -4.47 21.29 5.05
CA GLN A 188 -4.43 20.90 6.47
C GLN A 188 -3.09 20.28 6.88
N GLY A 189 -2.12 20.20 5.96
CA GLY A 189 -0.88 19.46 6.13
C GLY A 189 -1.05 17.95 5.86
N ASN A 190 -0.13 17.14 6.38
CA ASN A 190 -0.18 15.68 6.20
C ASN A 190 -1.15 15.06 7.22
N GLN A 191 -2.35 14.72 6.79
CA GLN A 191 -3.43 14.20 7.64
C GLN A 191 -3.61 12.70 7.42
N GLN A 192 -3.73 11.95 8.52
CA GLN A 192 -4.12 10.53 8.46
C GLN A 192 -5.61 10.42 8.12
N LEU A 193 -5.95 9.49 7.23
CA LEU A 193 -7.32 9.12 6.88
C LEU A 193 -7.77 7.89 7.68
N TYR A 194 -9.00 7.93 8.18
CA TYR A 194 -9.50 6.91 9.09
C TYR A 194 -10.61 6.05 8.45
N PRO A 195 -10.50 4.71 8.58
CA PRO A 195 -11.58 3.80 8.23
C PRO A 195 -12.65 3.69 9.32
N THR A 196 -12.39 4.24 10.49
CA THR A 196 -13.34 4.32 11.60
C THR A 196 -14.06 5.66 11.62
N PRO A 197 -15.34 5.72 12.06
CA PRO A 197 -16.09 6.97 12.13
C PRO A 197 -15.48 7.93 13.16
N ARG A 198 -15.44 9.21 12.82
CA ARG A 198 -15.03 10.31 13.70
C ARG A 198 -16.08 11.41 13.67
N THR A 199 -16.28 12.10 14.77
CA THR A 199 -17.37 13.08 14.90
C THR A 199 -16.85 14.38 15.49
N ASN A 200 -17.10 15.50 14.81
CA ASN A 200 -17.00 16.81 15.44
C ASN A 200 -18.29 17.09 16.21
N ILE A 201 -18.20 17.15 17.53
CA ILE A 201 -19.36 17.22 18.43
C ILE A 201 -19.86 18.66 18.68
N ILE A 202 -19.14 19.67 18.19
CA ILE A 202 -19.54 21.08 18.28
C ILE A 202 -20.33 21.46 17.03
N ALA A 203 -21.45 22.16 17.21
CA ALA A 203 -22.18 22.81 16.12
C ALA A 203 -21.58 24.19 15.80
N GLN A 204 -21.80 24.67 14.58
CA GLN A 204 -21.35 25.98 14.08
C GLN A 204 -19.82 26.12 14.10
N SER A 205 -19.10 25.11 13.63
CA SER A 205 -17.64 25.05 13.79
C SER A 205 -16.84 26.13 13.04
N ALA A 206 -17.42 26.78 12.03
CA ALA A 206 -16.76 27.88 11.31
C ALA A 206 -17.48 29.24 11.48
N ALA A 207 -18.65 29.27 12.13
CA ALA A 207 -19.51 30.46 12.25
C ALA A 207 -19.52 30.99 13.69
N PHE A 208 -18.43 31.63 14.10
CA PHE A 208 -18.25 32.09 15.49
C PHE A 208 -19.14 33.29 15.84
N ASP A 209 -19.63 34.03 14.85
CA ASP A 209 -20.60 35.12 15.00
C ASP A 209 -22.01 34.62 15.36
N ASN A 210 -22.33 33.36 15.04
CA ASN A 210 -23.61 32.74 15.36
C ASN A 210 -23.95 32.79 16.86
N ALA A 211 -25.25 32.91 17.19
CA ALA A 211 -25.75 32.96 18.57
C ALA A 211 -25.50 31.68 19.38
N ALA A 212 -25.20 30.55 18.72
CA ALA A 212 -24.80 29.32 19.39
C ALA A 212 -23.48 29.48 20.18
N TRP A 213 -22.61 30.40 19.77
CA TRP A 213 -21.40 30.75 20.48
C TRP A 213 -21.65 31.86 21.50
N THR A 214 -21.47 31.54 22.78
CA THR A 214 -21.58 32.52 23.88
C THR A 214 -20.32 33.37 23.93
N LYS A 215 -20.49 34.68 23.76
CA LYS A 215 -19.41 35.67 23.74
C LYS A 215 -19.52 36.50 25.02
N ASN A 216 -18.52 36.42 25.89
CA ASN A 216 -18.44 37.27 27.07
C ASN A 216 -17.33 38.30 26.87
N LEU A 217 -17.72 39.56 26.77
CA LEU A 217 -16.83 40.71 26.50
C LEU A 217 -16.01 40.61 25.20
N TYR A 218 -16.34 39.65 24.34
CA TYR A 218 -15.84 39.57 22.96
C TYR A 218 -16.94 39.88 21.94
N THR A 219 -16.51 40.31 20.76
CA THR A 219 -17.31 40.39 19.54
C THR A 219 -16.53 39.85 18.35
N MET A 220 -17.25 39.50 17.28
CA MET A 220 -16.65 39.13 16.00
C MET A 220 -16.65 40.34 15.07
N VAL A 221 -15.51 40.63 14.46
CA VAL A 221 -15.42 41.69 13.44
C VAL A 221 -16.02 41.16 12.13
N PRO A 222 -16.94 41.91 11.47
CA PRO A 222 -17.65 41.44 10.27
C PRO A 222 -16.76 41.18 9.04
N THR A 223 -15.59 41.82 8.95
CA THR A 223 -14.69 41.66 7.80
C THR A 223 -13.93 40.34 7.90
N ALA A 224 -14.15 39.47 6.92
CA ALA A 224 -13.46 38.19 6.85
C ALA A 224 -12.04 38.30 6.26
N VAL A 225 -11.13 37.48 6.76
CA VAL A 225 -9.78 37.25 6.23
C VAL A 225 -9.69 35.89 5.54
N ILE A 226 -8.63 35.67 4.78
CA ILE A 226 -8.38 34.36 4.15
C ILE A 226 -8.10 33.33 5.26
N ALA A 227 -9.01 32.37 5.39
CA ALA A 227 -8.92 31.23 6.28
C ALA A 227 -7.91 30.19 5.77
N PRO A 228 -7.51 29.21 6.60
CA PRO A 228 -6.57 28.16 6.20
C PRO A 228 -7.01 27.33 4.98
N ASP A 229 -8.31 27.22 4.74
CA ASP A 229 -8.89 26.51 3.59
C ASP A 229 -8.86 27.35 2.29
N GLY A 230 -8.31 28.57 2.33
CA GLY A 230 -8.22 29.50 1.21
C GLY A 230 -9.46 30.36 1.00
N THR A 231 -10.52 30.20 1.79
CA THR A 231 -11.76 30.98 1.66
C THR A 231 -11.73 32.27 2.49
N LEU A 232 -12.49 33.29 2.10
CA LEU A 232 -12.65 34.52 2.91
C LEU A 232 -13.66 34.31 4.05
N THR A 233 -13.34 33.43 4.99
CA THR A 233 -14.22 33.06 6.12
C THR A 233 -13.56 33.17 7.49
N GLY A 234 -12.26 33.50 7.57
CA GLY A 234 -11.59 33.72 8.84
C GLY A 234 -12.14 34.96 9.53
N GLN A 235 -12.41 34.92 10.83
CA GLN A 235 -13.02 36.04 11.54
C GLN A 235 -12.08 36.54 12.66
N LYS A 236 -12.10 37.85 12.94
CA LYS A 236 -11.35 38.42 14.07
C LYS A 236 -12.22 38.41 15.33
N LEU A 237 -11.73 37.78 16.39
CA LEU A 237 -12.28 37.83 17.74
C LEU A 237 -11.63 39.01 18.48
N THR A 238 -12.41 39.96 18.97
CA THR A 238 -11.88 41.18 19.61
C THR A 238 -12.62 41.53 20.88
N ASP A 239 -11.94 42.18 21.82
CA ASP A 239 -12.60 42.73 23.01
C ASP A 239 -13.60 43.84 22.67
N THR A 240 -14.64 43.91 23.49
CA THR A 240 -15.71 44.92 23.40
C THR A 240 -15.50 46.10 24.33
N ASP A 241 -14.72 45.94 25.40
CA ASP A 241 -14.54 46.93 26.45
C ASP A 241 -13.08 47.00 26.93
N SER A 242 -12.87 47.83 27.96
CA SER A 242 -11.59 48.01 28.63
C SER A 242 -11.64 47.72 30.13
N SER A 243 -12.59 46.89 30.58
CA SER A 243 -12.75 46.54 31.99
C SER A 243 -11.89 45.32 32.36
N THR A 244 -11.52 45.18 33.64
CA THR A 244 -10.83 43.98 34.14
C THR A 244 -11.86 42.93 34.52
N ASN A 245 -12.17 42.02 33.60
CA ASN A 245 -13.18 41.00 33.81
C ASN A 245 -12.89 39.77 32.93
N VAL A 246 -13.80 38.80 32.86
CA VAL A 246 -13.61 37.52 32.17
C VAL A 246 -13.94 37.65 30.68
N HIS A 247 -12.93 37.55 29.81
CA HIS A 247 -13.08 37.60 28.36
C HIS A 247 -13.02 36.20 27.76
N THR A 248 -14.16 35.66 27.32
CA THR A 248 -14.27 34.26 26.87
C THR A 248 -15.20 34.09 25.67
N LEU A 249 -14.79 33.23 24.74
CA LEU A 249 -15.62 32.71 23.67
C LEU A 249 -15.88 31.23 23.97
N LEU A 250 -17.14 30.86 24.11
CA LEU A 250 -17.56 29.53 24.54
C LEU A 250 -18.36 28.85 23.44
N SER A 251 -18.00 27.61 23.13
CA SER A 251 -18.79 26.78 22.23
C SER A 251 -20.10 26.35 22.88
N PRO A 252 -21.08 25.90 22.08
CA PRO A 252 -22.19 25.08 22.58
C PRO A 252 -21.68 23.91 23.42
N THR A 253 -22.47 23.52 24.41
CA THR A 253 -22.20 22.36 25.27
C THR A 253 -22.61 21.05 24.58
N SER A 254 -21.84 19.98 24.77
CA SER A 254 -22.15 18.66 24.24
C SER A 254 -21.93 17.58 25.31
N ASN A 255 -22.77 16.55 25.31
CA ASN A 255 -22.62 15.36 26.18
C ASN A 255 -22.08 14.14 25.42
N ALA A 256 -21.65 14.32 24.17
CA ALA A 256 -21.36 13.21 23.25
C ALA A 256 -20.09 12.40 23.61
N LEU A 257 -19.19 12.93 24.43
CA LEU A 257 -18.01 12.19 24.90
C LEU A 257 -18.34 11.15 26.00
N GLY A 258 -19.51 11.25 26.64
CA GLY A 258 -19.87 10.42 27.79
C GLY A 258 -19.11 10.80 29.06
N ILE A 259 -19.45 10.11 30.16
CA ILE A 259 -18.85 10.36 31.49
C ILE A 259 -17.36 10.00 31.44
N GLY A 260 -16.50 10.96 31.81
CA GLY A 260 -15.05 10.75 31.84
C GLY A 260 -14.42 10.53 30.45
N GLY A 261 -15.12 10.90 29.38
CA GLY A 261 -14.64 10.75 28.02
C GLY A 261 -13.40 11.60 27.73
N MET A 262 -12.41 10.99 27.07
CA MET A 262 -11.24 11.68 26.53
C MET A 262 -11.64 12.49 25.30
N GLY A 263 -11.47 13.81 25.37
CA GLY A 263 -11.75 14.72 24.26
C GLY A 263 -10.52 15.48 23.79
N CYS A 264 -10.49 15.82 22.51
CA CYS A 264 -9.53 16.74 21.90
C CYS A 264 -10.27 17.96 21.35
N ALA A 265 -9.99 19.14 21.91
CA ALA A 265 -10.45 20.42 21.43
C ALA A 265 -9.38 21.04 20.52
N SER A 266 -9.72 21.36 19.27
CA SER A 266 -8.83 22.06 18.34
C SER A 266 -9.50 23.23 17.63
N VAL A 267 -8.72 24.24 17.28
CA VAL A 267 -9.17 25.43 16.55
C VAL A 267 -8.01 26.01 15.74
N TYR A 268 -8.30 26.59 14.58
CA TYR A 268 -7.31 27.34 13.81
C TYR A 268 -7.25 28.78 14.31
N LEU A 269 -6.04 29.20 14.70
CA LEU A 269 -5.78 30.52 15.26
C LEU A 269 -4.65 31.20 14.48
N GLN A 270 -4.78 32.49 14.26
CA GLN A 270 -3.73 33.33 13.68
C GLN A 270 -3.57 34.57 14.55
N GLN A 271 -2.31 35.00 14.69
CA GLN A 271 -1.99 36.22 15.43
C GLN A 271 -2.71 37.42 14.80
N GLY A 272 -3.48 38.13 15.64
CA GLY A 272 -3.97 39.47 15.31
C GLY A 272 -3.09 40.52 15.97
N ASP A 273 -3.67 41.36 16.82
CA ASP A 273 -2.93 42.31 17.64
C ASP A 273 -2.29 41.62 18.86
N ARG A 274 -2.79 40.42 19.21
CA ARG A 274 -2.33 39.66 20.38
C ARG A 274 -1.59 38.39 19.97
N PRO A 275 -0.43 38.10 20.58
CA PRO A 275 0.32 36.89 20.29
C PRO A 275 -0.15 35.69 21.12
N TYR A 276 -0.93 35.89 22.19
CA TYR A 276 -1.30 34.81 23.10
C TYR A 276 -2.74 34.34 22.91
N ALA A 277 -2.92 33.03 22.95
CA ALA A 277 -4.24 32.40 22.97
C ALA A 277 -4.30 31.31 24.05
N VAL A 278 -5.48 31.17 24.65
CA VAL A 278 -5.79 30.12 25.61
C VAL A 278 -6.91 29.28 25.04
N LEU A 279 -6.70 27.97 24.99
CA LEU A 279 -7.72 27.00 24.64
C LEU A 279 -8.01 26.14 25.86
N ARG A 280 -9.28 25.91 26.17
CA ARG A 280 -9.69 24.96 27.21
C ARG A 280 -10.69 23.97 26.68
N LEU A 281 -10.55 22.73 27.10
CA LEU A 281 -11.63 21.76 27.14
C LEU A 281 -12.17 21.75 28.57
N GLN A 282 -13.41 22.20 28.74
CA GLN A 282 -14.01 22.50 30.04
C GLN A 282 -15.27 21.68 30.27
N ASP A 283 -15.50 21.28 31.52
CA ASP A 283 -16.78 20.70 31.94
C ASP A 283 -17.88 21.75 31.85
N ALA A 284 -18.95 21.43 31.12
CA ALA A 284 -20.09 22.32 30.95
C ALA A 284 -20.86 22.56 32.27
N SER A 285 -20.79 21.59 33.18
CA SER A 285 -21.54 21.55 34.44
C SER A 285 -20.83 22.28 35.59
N ASN A 286 -19.49 22.28 35.56
CA ASN A 286 -18.65 22.97 36.54
C ASN A 286 -17.43 23.59 35.85
N SER A 287 -17.51 24.90 35.61
CA SER A 287 -16.45 25.66 34.94
C SER A 287 -15.09 25.66 35.66
N GLY A 288 -15.01 25.21 36.92
CA GLY A 288 -13.74 25.00 37.63
C GLY A 288 -12.92 23.80 37.15
N ASN A 289 -13.53 22.86 36.43
CA ASN A 289 -12.91 21.63 35.95
C ASN A 289 -12.58 21.75 34.45
N TYR A 290 -11.29 21.72 34.09
CA TYR A 290 -10.87 21.82 32.69
C TYR A 290 -9.42 21.36 32.45
N CYS A 291 -9.14 21.05 31.19
CA CYS A 291 -7.80 20.93 30.62
C CYS A 291 -7.54 22.19 29.78
N TYR A 292 -6.36 22.79 29.86
CA TYR A 292 -6.04 23.99 29.08
C TYR A 292 -4.65 23.94 28.46
N ALA A 293 -4.48 24.75 27.43
CA ALA A 293 -3.19 25.09 26.87
C ALA A 293 -3.11 26.59 26.56
N VAL A 294 -1.91 27.15 26.72
CA VAL A 294 -1.58 28.54 26.37
C VAL A 294 -0.59 28.50 25.23
N PHE A 295 -0.87 29.25 24.17
CA PHE A 295 -0.10 29.27 22.93
C PHE A 295 0.50 30.65 22.69
N ASN A 296 1.70 30.68 22.11
CA ASN A 296 2.24 31.85 21.45
C ASN A 296 2.09 31.70 19.93
N LEU A 297 1.18 32.46 19.34
CA LEU A 297 0.90 32.50 17.90
C LEU A 297 1.98 33.23 17.09
N SER A 298 2.84 34.02 17.73
CA SER A 298 3.97 34.66 17.03
C SER A 298 5.14 33.72 16.81
N THR A 299 5.39 32.80 17.75
CA THR A 299 6.48 31.82 17.67
C THR A 299 6.02 30.42 17.31
N GLY A 300 4.71 30.14 17.35
CA GLY A 300 4.16 28.81 17.13
C GLY A 300 4.50 27.82 18.25
N ALA A 301 4.46 28.25 19.51
CA ALA A 301 4.87 27.41 20.65
C ALA A 301 3.74 27.20 21.66
N VAL A 302 3.69 25.98 22.25
CA VAL A 302 2.91 25.72 23.46
C VAL A 302 3.71 26.23 24.65
N LEU A 303 3.16 27.23 25.36
CA LEU A 303 3.81 27.83 26.53
C LEU A 303 3.47 27.08 27.81
N GLN A 304 2.22 26.62 27.92
CA GLN A 304 1.70 25.89 29.08
C GLN A 304 0.65 24.88 28.62
N SER A 305 0.60 23.73 29.29
CA SER A 305 -0.50 22.78 29.19
C SER A 305 -0.70 22.11 30.56
N ASN A 306 -1.86 22.28 31.17
CA ASN A 306 -2.13 21.73 32.50
C ASN A 306 -3.64 21.53 32.70
N THR A 307 -4.02 21.03 33.88
CA THR A 307 -5.42 20.88 34.29
C THR A 307 -5.76 21.81 35.45
N ALA A 308 -7.06 21.97 35.68
CA ALA A 308 -7.62 22.64 36.85
C ALA A 308 -8.81 21.84 37.40
N GLY A 309 -9.02 21.92 38.71
CA GLY A 309 -10.06 21.13 39.39
C GLY A 309 -9.83 19.63 39.20
N ALA A 310 -10.85 18.93 38.73
CA ALA A 310 -10.82 17.48 38.49
C ALA A 310 -10.27 17.07 37.10
N GLY A 311 -9.76 18.00 36.28
CA GLY A 311 -9.26 17.68 34.95
C GLY A 311 -8.05 16.74 34.98
N ALA A 312 -7.96 15.81 34.03
CA ALA A 312 -6.92 14.78 33.95
C ALA A 312 -6.41 14.53 32.52
N ASN A 313 -5.26 13.84 32.41
CA ASN A 313 -4.67 13.35 31.16
C ASN A 313 -4.48 14.42 30.06
N VAL A 314 -4.00 15.60 30.44
CA VAL A 314 -3.82 16.71 29.50
C VAL A 314 -2.69 16.44 28.51
N SER A 315 -2.94 16.76 27.24
CA SER A 315 -1.92 16.92 26.22
C SER A 315 -2.29 18.11 25.34
N ALA A 316 -1.32 18.72 24.70
CA ALA A 316 -1.55 19.87 23.83
C ALA A 316 -0.52 19.94 22.72
N GLY A 317 -0.87 20.63 21.65
CA GLY A 317 0.04 20.87 20.54
C GLY A 317 -0.40 22.02 19.66
N ILE A 318 0.54 22.49 18.87
CA ILE A 318 0.37 23.57 17.89
C ILE A 318 1.04 23.14 16.60
N VAL A 319 0.29 23.17 15.51
CA VAL A 319 0.77 22.76 14.18
C VAL A 319 0.68 23.96 13.25
N ASN A 320 1.80 24.33 12.61
CA ASN A 320 1.82 25.39 11.61
C ASN A 320 1.14 24.88 10.33
N ILE A 321 0.13 25.61 9.85
CA ILE A 321 -0.64 25.29 8.65
C ILE A 321 -0.18 26.11 7.44
N GLY A 322 0.53 27.22 7.67
CA GLY A 322 0.91 28.19 6.64
C GLY A 322 0.01 29.43 6.66
N GLY A 323 0.45 30.50 5.97
CA GLY A 323 -0.25 31.78 5.96
C GLY A 323 -0.37 32.45 7.35
N GLY A 324 0.45 32.05 8.32
CA GLY A 324 0.38 32.51 9.72
C GLY A 324 -0.70 31.83 10.57
N TRP A 325 -1.43 30.85 10.01
CA TRP A 325 -2.39 30.05 10.75
C TRP A 325 -1.74 28.87 11.44
N TYR A 326 -2.18 28.62 12.67
CA TYR A 326 -1.79 27.47 13.47
C TYR A 326 -3.03 26.70 13.88
N ARG A 327 -2.99 25.37 13.77
CA ARG A 327 -3.97 24.51 14.40
C ARG A 327 -3.52 24.22 15.83
N CYS A 328 -4.20 24.85 16.78
CA CYS A 328 -3.93 24.69 18.21
C CYS A 328 -4.89 23.65 18.79
N TYR A 329 -4.41 22.77 19.66
CA TYR A 329 -5.26 21.80 20.32
C TYR A 329 -4.88 21.53 21.77
N VAL A 330 -5.87 21.15 22.57
CA VAL A 330 -5.72 20.60 23.90
C VAL A 330 -6.63 19.38 24.02
N SER A 331 -6.11 18.29 24.55
CA SER A 331 -6.87 17.08 24.86
C SER A 331 -6.82 16.78 26.34
N GLY A 332 -7.79 16.03 26.81
CA GLY A 332 -7.82 15.50 28.17
C GLY A 332 -9.23 15.09 28.58
N VAL A 333 -9.36 14.75 29.85
CA VAL A 333 -10.64 14.46 30.49
C VAL A 333 -10.96 15.67 31.38
N PRO A 334 -11.89 16.57 30.99
CA PRO A 334 -12.15 17.78 31.75
C PRO A 334 -12.73 17.50 33.14
N ASN A 335 -13.52 16.44 33.28
CA ASN A 335 -14.04 15.96 34.55
C ASN A 335 -14.36 14.45 34.46
N PRO A 336 -13.66 13.56 35.19
CA PRO A 336 -13.92 12.12 35.18
C PRO A 336 -15.35 11.72 35.57
N GLY A 337 -16.03 12.55 36.38
CA GLY A 337 -17.43 12.33 36.78
C GLY A 337 -18.46 13.11 35.96
N GLY A 338 -18.03 13.92 34.99
CA GLY A 338 -18.88 14.76 34.15
C GLY A 338 -19.01 14.21 32.73
N SER A 339 -20.17 14.44 32.10
CA SER A 339 -20.41 14.10 30.70
C SER A 339 -20.47 15.33 29.78
N GLY A 340 -20.80 16.50 30.33
CA GLY A 340 -20.93 17.74 29.58
C GLY A 340 -19.59 18.40 29.33
N VAL A 341 -19.29 18.68 28.07
CA VAL A 341 -18.06 19.35 27.66
C VAL A 341 -18.34 20.55 26.76
N ARG A 342 -17.43 21.52 26.78
CA ARG A 342 -17.40 22.64 25.84
C ARG A 342 -15.97 23.12 25.64
N MET A 343 -15.74 23.80 24.52
CA MET A 343 -14.50 24.50 24.25
C MET A 343 -14.61 25.96 24.74
N LEU A 344 -13.52 26.47 25.31
CA LEU A 344 -13.34 27.89 25.62
C LEU A 344 -12.12 28.41 24.88
N ILE A 345 -12.26 29.56 24.23
CA ILE A 345 -11.16 30.31 23.62
C ILE A 345 -11.02 31.66 24.35
N GLY A 346 -9.79 32.03 24.66
CA GLY A 346 -9.43 33.35 25.20
C GLY A 346 -8.17 33.91 24.54
N ALA A 347 -8.02 35.23 24.56
CA ALA A 347 -6.90 35.94 23.95
C ALA A 347 -6.28 36.95 24.95
N PRO A 348 -5.63 36.49 26.03
CA PRO A 348 -5.08 37.37 27.06
C PRO A 348 -3.92 38.22 26.53
N LEU A 349 -3.64 39.34 27.21
CA LEU A 349 -2.55 40.26 26.88
C LEU A 349 -1.15 39.74 27.26
N ALA A 350 -1.07 38.68 28.07
CA ALA A 350 0.16 38.12 28.59
C ALA A 350 0.17 36.59 28.51
N ASN A 351 1.34 35.97 28.71
CA ASN A 351 1.48 34.53 28.85
C ASN A 351 0.84 34.03 30.16
N THR A 352 -0.46 33.81 30.12
CA THR A 352 -1.26 33.33 31.25
C THR A 352 -2.39 32.45 30.76
N ASN A 353 -2.84 31.53 31.62
CA ASN A 353 -4.09 30.80 31.39
C ASN A 353 -5.32 31.64 31.79
N SER A 354 -5.14 32.76 32.51
CA SER A 354 -6.23 33.57 33.03
C SER A 354 -7.01 34.22 31.89
N THR A 355 -8.33 34.05 31.94
CA THR A 355 -9.27 34.77 31.07
C THR A 355 -9.79 36.04 31.73
N ASN A 356 -9.39 36.31 32.98
CA ASN A 356 -9.64 37.58 33.65
C ASN A 356 -8.46 38.52 33.40
N TYR A 357 -8.70 39.57 32.61
CA TYR A 357 -7.71 40.58 32.26
C TYR A 357 -8.42 41.88 31.86
N THR A 358 -7.67 42.98 31.77
CA THR A 358 -8.20 44.27 31.30
C THR A 358 -8.33 44.26 29.79
N GLY A 359 -9.55 44.35 29.26
CA GLY A 359 -9.80 44.36 27.81
C GLY A 359 -9.15 45.55 27.07
N VAL A 360 -8.99 45.41 25.75
CA VAL A 360 -8.63 46.52 24.86
C VAL A 360 -9.51 46.47 23.61
N THR A 361 -10.48 47.36 23.51
CA THR A 361 -11.48 47.38 22.43
C THR A 361 -10.84 47.25 21.05
N GLY A 362 -11.31 46.26 20.27
CA GLY A 362 -10.87 46.04 18.89
C GLY A 362 -9.56 45.22 18.73
N GLN A 363 -8.84 44.94 19.81
CA GLN A 363 -7.68 44.06 19.78
C GLN A 363 -8.07 42.60 20.00
N GLY A 364 -7.36 41.69 19.34
CA GLY A 364 -7.51 40.26 19.60
C GLY A 364 -6.79 39.37 18.60
N ILE A 365 -7.39 38.23 18.27
CA ILE A 365 -6.82 37.17 17.42
C ILE A 365 -7.79 36.79 16.31
N TYR A 366 -7.28 36.15 15.26
CA TYR A 366 -8.10 35.55 14.22
C TYR A 366 -8.42 34.10 14.55
N VAL A 367 -9.67 33.69 14.31
CA VAL A 367 -10.19 32.37 14.63
C VAL A 367 -10.90 31.75 13.43
N TRP A 368 -10.77 30.44 13.27
CA TRP A 368 -11.46 29.67 12.26
C TRP A 368 -11.54 28.18 12.64
N GLY A 369 -12.55 27.45 12.14
CA GLY A 369 -12.65 25.99 12.21
C GLY A 369 -12.40 25.34 13.58
N SER A 370 -13.37 25.35 14.48
CA SER A 370 -13.31 24.64 15.76
C SER A 370 -13.76 23.18 15.66
N GLN A 371 -13.11 22.28 16.40
CA GLN A 371 -13.49 20.88 16.47
C GLN A 371 -13.30 20.35 17.87
N VAL A 372 -14.30 19.62 18.38
CA VAL A 372 -14.11 18.72 19.53
C VAL A 372 -14.47 17.31 19.08
N GLU A 373 -13.59 16.37 19.37
CA GLU A 373 -13.79 14.96 19.03
C GLU A 373 -13.19 14.05 20.12
N ALA A 374 -13.55 12.77 20.10
CA ALA A 374 -12.98 11.79 21.00
C ALA A 374 -11.53 11.46 20.59
N GLY A 375 -10.62 11.40 21.57
CA GLY A 375 -9.20 11.07 21.34
C GLY A 375 -8.23 12.10 21.92
N THR A 376 -6.94 11.89 21.65
CA THR A 376 -5.84 12.69 22.22
C THR A 376 -5.18 13.65 21.24
N THR A 377 -5.41 13.46 19.94
CA THR A 377 -4.85 14.30 18.88
C THR A 377 -5.96 14.70 17.92
N PRO A 378 -5.90 15.91 17.33
CA PRO A 378 -6.92 16.37 16.43
C PRO A 378 -6.78 15.65 15.09
N THR A 379 -7.94 15.31 14.56
CA THR A 379 -8.14 14.58 13.32
C THR A 379 -8.48 15.57 12.21
N SER A 380 -8.65 15.16 10.94
CA SER A 380 -8.93 16.13 9.87
C SER A 380 -10.17 16.99 10.21
N TYR A 381 -10.17 18.26 9.82
CA TYR A 381 -11.29 19.15 10.15
C TYR A 381 -12.60 18.65 9.50
N ILE A 382 -13.63 18.47 10.33
CA ILE A 382 -14.98 18.06 9.97
C ILE A 382 -15.89 19.28 10.19
N PRO A 383 -16.33 19.96 9.12
CA PRO A 383 -17.20 21.12 9.24
C PRO A 383 -18.60 20.69 9.71
N THR A 384 -19.19 21.55 10.54
CA THR A 384 -20.51 21.37 11.16
C THR A 384 -21.30 22.66 11.08
N THR A 385 -22.59 22.56 10.78
CA THR A 385 -23.52 23.69 10.74
C THR A 385 -24.41 23.66 11.99
N THR A 386 -25.58 23.04 11.95
CA THR A 386 -26.52 23.04 13.08
C THR A 386 -26.36 21.85 14.03
N SER A 387 -25.68 20.79 13.60
CA SER A 387 -25.58 19.53 14.33
C SER A 387 -24.19 18.90 14.18
N PRO A 388 -23.78 18.02 15.12
CA PRO A 388 -22.60 17.18 14.96
C PRO A 388 -22.61 16.40 13.65
N VAL A 389 -21.45 16.26 13.02
CA VAL A 389 -21.27 15.51 11.77
C VAL A 389 -20.26 14.40 12.00
N THR A 390 -20.61 13.18 11.57
CA THR A 390 -19.76 12.00 11.62
C THR A 390 -19.23 11.68 10.23
N VAL A 391 -17.92 11.50 10.09
CA VAL A 391 -17.24 11.19 8.83
C VAL A 391 -16.35 9.95 9.01
N THR A 392 -16.40 9.08 8.01
CA THR A 392 -15.40 8.04 7.77
C THR A 392 -14.67 8.42 6.48
N ASP A 393 -13.34 8.54 6.51
CA ASP A 393 -12.60 9.10 5.37
C ASP A 393 -12.40 8.12 4.24
N CYS A 394 -12.12 6.85 4.58
CA CYS A 394 -11.72 5.85 3.61
C CYS A 394 -12.23 4.44 3.97
N ALA A 395 -12.38 3.61 2.96
CA ALA A 395 -12.47 2.16 3.09
C ALA A 395 -11.31 1.53 2.31
N LEU A 396 -10.66 0.55 2.91
CA LEU A 396 -9.59 -0.20 2.24
C LEU A 396 -10.14 -1.56 1.81
N SER A 397 -10.06 -1.85 0.52
CA SER A 397 -10.37 -3.18 0.00
C SER A 397 -9.19 -4.12 0.24
N SER A 398 -9.49 -5.41 0.43
CA SER A 398 -8.46 -6.46 0.53
C SER A 398 -7.61 -6.58 -0.75
N SER A 399 -8.13 -6.12 -1.89
CA SER A 399 -7.47 -6.08 -3.20
C SER A 399 -6.55 -4.87 -3.43
N GLY A 400 -6.28 -4.06 -2.39
CA GLY A 400 -5.32 -2.94 -2.49
C GLY A 400 -5.86 -1.68 -3.16
N VAL A 401 -7.18 -1.46 -3.16
CA VAL A 401 -7.78 -0.19 -3.58
C VAL A 401 -8.30 0.55 -2.35
N ALA A 402 -7.86 1.79 -2.18
CA ALA A 402 -8.39 2.73 -1.21
C ALA A 402 -9.54 3.53 -1.82
N GLN A 403 -10.70 3.44 -1.19
CA GLN A 403 -11.89 4.19 -1.56
C GLN A 403 -12.09 5.34 -0.58
N LEU A 404 -12.01 6.57 -1.04
CA LEU A 404 -12.22 7.78 -0.24
C LEU A 404 -13.71 8.18 -0.26
N ALA A 405 -14.22 8.64 0.88
CA ALA A 405 -15.60 9.12 0.98
C ALA A 405 -15.82 10.41 0.18
N VAL A 406 -14.83 11.31 0.25
CA VAL A 406 -14.80 12.59 -0.47
C VAL A 406 -13.59 12.58 -1.41
N ALA A 407 -13.81 13.07 -2.64
CA ALA A 407 -12.71 13.19 -3.60
C ALA A 407 -11.69 14.23 -3.08
N PRO A 408 -10.39 13.91 -3.07
CA PRO A 408 -9.37 14.84 -2.62
C PRO A 408 -9.28 16.03 -3.59
N SER A 409 -9.05 17.23 -3.05
CA SER A 409 -8.94 18.45 -3.84
C SER A 409 -7.81 18.38 -4.86
N VAL A 410 -7.89 19.20 -5.91
CA VAL A 410 -6.86 19.27 -6.95
C VAL A 410 -5.49 19.53 -6.33
N GLY A 411 -4.52 18.66 -6.63
CA GLY A 411 -3.14 18.76 -6.16
C GLY A 411 -2.86 18.15 -4.77
N ALA A 412 -3.88 17.64 -4.06
CA ALA A 412 -3.66 16.95 -2.79
C ALA A 412 -2.93 15.63 -3.02
N LYS A 413 -1.81 15.39 -2.33
CA LYS A 413 -1.02 14.17 -2.49
C LYS A 413 -1.52 13.07 -1.56
N LEU A 414 -1.64 11.86 -2.07
CA LEU A 414 -2.00 10.68 -1.29
C LEU A 414 -0.79 9.77 -1.14
N SER A 415 -0.57 9.31 0.08
CA SER A 415 0.47 8.33 0.40
C SER A 415 -0.03 7.29 1.39
N TRP A 416 0.64 6.14 1.45
CA TRP A 416 0.28 5.08 2.37
C TRP A 416 1.51 4.45 3.03
N THR A 417 1.30 3.91 4.23
CA THR A 417 2.28 3.11 4.96
C THR A 417 1.64 1.79 5.37
N GLY A 418 2.37 0.69 5.33
CA GLY A 418 1.86 -0.59 5.80
C GLY A 418 2.43 -1.80 5.09
N ASP A 419 1.78 -2.93 5.32
CA ASP A 419 2.17 -4.25 4.87
C ASP A 419 1.17 -4.76 3.83
N GLY A 420 1.69 -5.30 2.74
CA GLY A 420 0.87 -5.88 1.69
C GLY A 420 1.66 -6.86 0.84
N ALA A 421 1.11 -7.22 -0.31
CA ALA A 421 1.83 -8.04 -1.27
C ALA A 421 1.52 -7.62 -2.70
N VAL A 422 2.57 -7.59 -3.52
CA VAL A 422 2.53 -7.34 -4.96
C VAL A 422 2.79 -8.66 -5.69
N TYR A 423 2.42 -8.77 -6.96
CA TYR A 423 2.97 -9.84 -7.78
C TYR A 423 4.49 -9.63 -7.88
N GLN A 424 5.26 -10.71 -7.82
CA GLN A 424 6.68 -10.63 -8.15
C GLN A 424 6.82 -9.99 -9.52
N GLN A 425 7.62 -8.91 -9.65
CA GLN A 425 7.94 -8.34 -10.95
C GLN A 425 8.55 -9.48 -11.78
N GLY A 426 7.84 -9.89 -12.82
CA GLY A 426 8.19 -11.07 -13.59
C GLY A 426 9.46 -10.84 -14.40
N THR A 427 10.01 -11.92 -14.96
CA THR A 427 10.97 -11.76 -16.05
C THR A 427 10.20 -11.33 -17.30
N HIS A 428 10.51 -10.16 -17.82
CA HIS A 428 9.91 -9.60 -19.02
C HIS A 428 10.82 -9.85 -20.21
N VAL A 429 10.31 -10.43 -21.29
CA VAL A 429 11.11 -10.66 -22.50
C VAL A 429 10.55 -9.85 -23.66
N PHE A 430 11.43 -9.22 -24.43
CA PHE A 430 11.10 -8.61 -25.71
C PHE A 430 12.08 -9.08 -26.78
N ILE A 431 11.65 -8.94 -28.03
CA ILE A 431 12.45 -9.27 -29.21
C ILE A 431 12.54 -8.03 -30.08
N GLU A 432 13.75 -7.73 -30.53
CA GLU A 432 14.02 -6.76 -31.57
C GLU A 432 14.49 -7.51 -32.83
N ASP A 433 13.76 -7.36 -33.93
CA ASP A 433 14.15 -7.84 -35.24
C ASP A 433 14.96 -6.75 -35.95
N HIS A 434 16.16 -7.10 -36.40
CA HIS A 434 17.04 -6.17 -37.12
C HIS A 434 16.80 -6.16 -38.63
N GLN A 435 15.87 -6.96 -39.14
CA GLN A 435 15.54 -7.08 -40.57
C GLN A 435 16.69 -7.57 -41.47
N ASP A 436 17.77 -8.10 -40.89
CA ASP A 436 18.98 -8.57 -41.58
C ASP A 436 19.21 -10.08 -41.38
N MET A 437 18.13 -10.83 -41.11
CA MET A 437 18.16 -12.22 -40.63
C MET A 437 18.84 -12.38 -39.27
N SER A 438 18.94 -11.31 -38.47
CA SER A 438 19.30 -11.37 -37.06
C SER A 438 18.24 -10.76 -36.14
N MET A 439 18.21 -11.25 -34.90
CA MET A 439 17.34 -10.73 -33.84
C MET A 439 18.09 -10.63 -32.51
N THR A 440 17.63 -9.71 -31.67
CA THR A 440 18.08 -9.53 -30.28
C THR A 440 16.95 -9.90 -29.33
N ILE A 441 17.28 -10.63 -28.28
CA ILE A 441 16.34 -10.98 -27.20
C ILE A 441 16.74 -10.16 -25.97
N GLY A 442 15.85 -9.29 -25.51
CA GLY A 442 16.02 -8.52 -24.29
C GLY A 442 15.23 -9.12 -23.13
N ILE A 443 15.88 -9.30 -21.99
CA ILE A 443 15.31 -9.83 -20.75
C ILE A 443 15.46 -8.75 -19.67
N ALA A 444 14.33 -8.25 -19.18
CA ALA A 444 14.22 -7.18 -18.20
C ALA A 444 13.44 -7.66 -16.95
N GLY A 445 13.57 -6.93 -15.84
CA GLY A 445 12.96 -7.29 -14.57
C GLY A 445 13.77 -8.35 -13.84
N LYS A 446 13.11 -9.41 -13.37
CA LYS A 446 13.79 -10.47 -12.60
C LYS A 446 14.78 -11.25 -13.47
N VAL A 447 16.04 -11.33 -13.04
CA VAL A 447 17.09 -12.05 -13.75
C VAL A 447 16.88 -13.57 -13.59
N PRO A 448 16.78 -14.34 -14.70
CA PRO A 448 16.68 -15.80 -14.63
C PRO A 448 17.89 -16.45 -13.97
N SER A 449 17.73 -17.67 -13.46
CA SER A 449 18.84 -18.42 -12.86
C SER A 449 19.96 -18.69 -13.86
N ALA A 450 21.19 -18.90 -13.39
CA ALA A 450 22.34 -19.17 -14.27
C ALA A 450 22.15 -20.41 -15.16
N VAL A 451 21.49 -21.47 -14.64
CA VAL A 451 21.14 -22.65 -15.43
C VAL A 451 20.21 -22.28 -16.58
N PHE A 452 19.23 -21.42 -16.30
CA PHE A 452 18.26 -20.97 -17.29
C PHE A 452 18.90 -20.08 -18.37
N LEU A 453 19.75 -19.14 -17.96
CA LEU A 453 20.53 -18.32 -18.88
C LEU A 453 21.41 -19.20 -19.79
N ALA A 454 22.01 -20.27 -19.25
CA ALA A 454 22.77 -21.24 -20.03
C ALA A 454 21.89 -22.05 -21.00
N LEU A 455 20.64 -22.37 -20.63
CA LEU A 455 19.69 -23.03 -21.55
C LEU A 455 19.32 -22.14 -22.72
N LEU A 456 19.13 -20.85 -22.47
CA LEU A 456 18.81 -19.87 -23.51
C LEU A 456 20.02 -19.62 -24.42
N ALA A 457 21.20 -19.38 -23.86
CA ALA A 457 22.44 -19.18 -24.62
C ALA A 457 22.84 -20.44 -25.41
N GLY A 458 22.60 -21.63 -24.85
CA GLY A 458 22.83 -22.91 -25.52
C GLY A 458 21.82 -23.24 -26.63
N GLY A 459 20.81 -22.39 -26.86
CA GLY A 459 19.80 -22.61 -27.89
C GLY A 459 18.83 -23.76 -27.60
N TYR A 460 18.76 -24.23 -26.35
CA TYR A 460 17.86 -25.30 -25.92
C TYR A 460 16.40 -24.84 -25.81
N ILE A 461 16.17 -23.53 -25.83
CA ILE A 461 14.86 -22.89 -25.89
C ILE A 461 14.67 -22.38 -27.34
N PRO A 462 13.99 -23.13 -28.22
CA PRO A 462 13.94 -22.82 -29.65
C PRO A 462 12.93 -21.69 -29.93
N LEU A 463 13.35 -20.45 -29.77
CA LEU A 463 12.49 -19.26 -29.96
C LEU A 463 13.09 -18.33 -31.01
N LYS A 464 13.41 -18.91 -32.17
CA LYS A 464 13.86 -18.18 -33.34
C LYS A 464 13.31 -18.83 -34.61
N PRO A 465 13.01 -18.06 -35.66
CA PRO A 465 12.66 -18.65 -36.94
C PRO A 465 13.82 -19.48 -37.49
N GLU A 466 13.51 -20.47 -38.33
CA GLU A 466 14.55 -21.20 -39.05
C GLU A 466 15.31 -20.22 -39.97
N GLY A 467 16.64 -20.31 -39.98
CA GLY A 467 17.51 -19.40 -40.74
C GLY A 467 17.85 -18.05 -40.10
N VAL A 468 17.13 -17.61 -39.06
CA VAL A 468 17.44 -16.36 -38.34
C VAL A 468 18.46 -16.60 -37.22
N ARG A 469 19.43 -15.69 -37.10
CA ARG A 469 20.47 -15.74 -36.07
C ARG A 469 20.06 -14.91 -34.85
N VAL A 470 20.19 -15.46 -33.64
CA VAL A 470 20.12 -14.66 -32.42
C VAL A 470 21.50 -14.04 -32.21
N ASN A 471 21.63 -12.72 -32.32
CA ASN A 471 22.91 -12.03 -32.20
C ASN A 471 23.29 -11.81 -30.73
N TYR A 472 22.33 -11.36 -29.92
CA TYR A 472 22.54 -11.10 -28.50
C TYR A 472 21.31 -11.53 -27.69
N THR A 473 21.57 -12.18 -26.56
CA THR A 473 20.63 -12.16 -25.44
C THR A 473 21.16 -11.15 -24.44
N ILE A 474 20.38 -10.12 -24.15
CA ILE A 474 20.75 -9.06 -23.22
C ILE A 474 19.88 -9.19 -21.99
N VAL A 475 20.48 -9.33 -20.81
CA VAL A 475 19.79 -9.39 -19.53
C VAL A 475 20.11 -8.15 -18.72
N SER A 476 19.15 -7.63 -17.95
CA SER A 476 19.42 -6.57 -16.98
C SER A 476 20.58 -6.95 -16.04
N SER A 477 21.55 -6.06 -15.87
CA SER A 477 22.66 -6.23 -14.93
C SER A 477 22.23 -6.19 -13.46
N VAL A 478 21.03 -5.68 -13.18
CA VAL A 478 20.46 -5.55 -11.83
C VAL A 478 19.14 -6.31 -11.77
N ASP A 479 18.97 -7.13 -10.73
CA ASP A 479 17.74 -7.90 -10.53
C ASP A 479 16.52 -7.00 -10.28
N ASN A 480 15.41 -7.28 -10.93
CA ASN A 480 14.14 -6.54 -10.90
C ASN A 480 14.17 -5.13 -11.53
N GLU A 481 15.16 -4.82 -12.37
CA GLU A 481 15.21 -3.53 -13.07
C GLU A 481 14.96 -3.68 -14.58
N SER A 482 14.41 -2.63 -15.19
CA SER A 482 14.26 -2.53 -16.65
C SER A 482 15.62 -2.28 -17.31
N LEU A 483 15.78 -2.64 -18.59
CA LEU A 483 17.00 -2.35 -19.33
C LEU A 483 17.15 -0.84 -19.57
N PHE A 484 18.38 -0.34 -19.57
CA PHE A 484 18.65 1.07 -19.79
C PHE A 484 18.41 1.43 -21.26
N GLY A 485 17.69 2.53 -21.50
CA GLY A 485 17.55 3.12 -22.82
C GLY A 485 17.12 4.58 -22.78
N PHE A 486 17.40 5.31 -23.86
CA PHE A 486 17.06 6.73 -23.96
C PHE A 486 15.63 6.91 -24.45
N ASP A 487 14.93 7.90 -23.88
CA ASP A 487 13.61 8.38 -24.32
C ASP A 487 12.50 7.31 -24.39
N VAL A 488 12.66 6.21 -23.66
CA VAL A 488 11.65 5.15 -23.48
C VAL A 488 11.46 4.90 -21.98
N ASN A 489 10.21 4.82 -21.55
CA ASN A 489 9.87 4.50 -20.17
C ASN A 489 8.71 3.50 -20.13
N ASN A 490 9.06 2.21 -20.05
CA ASN A 490 8.13 1.10 -19.91
C ASN A 490 8.77 -0.04 -19.10
N GLN A 491 8.05 -1.14 -18.92
CA GLN A 491 8.51 -2.31 -18.15
C GLN A 491 9.77 -3.00 -18.72
N TYR A 492 10.11 -2.78 -19.98
CA TYR A 492 11.27 -3.36 -20.64
C TYR A 492 12.48 -2.44 -20.62
N ILE A 493 12.26 -1.14 -20.87
CA ILE A 493 13.30 -0.13 -21.05
C ILE A 493 12.96 1.14 -20.26
N ALA A 494 13.90 1.61 -19.45
CA ALA A 494 13.78 2.84 -18.66
C ALA A 494 15.05 3.71 -18.77
N GLY A 495 14.89 5.01 -18.53
CA GLY A 495 15.97 6.00 -18.59
C GLY A 495 16.87 6.02 -17.35
N PHE A 496 17.57 7.13 -17.16
CA PHE A 496 18.43 7.35 -15.99
C PHE A 496 17.71 7.10 -14.66
N ASP A 497 18.47 6.67 -13.65
CA ASP A 497 18.04 6.40 -12.27
C ASP A 497 17.04 5.24 -12.10
N THR A 498 16.59 4.60 -13.17
CA THR A 498 15.69 3.42 -13.13
C THR A 498 16.16 2.30 -14.07
N GLY A 499 16.71 2.61 -15.23
CA GLY A 499 17.23 1.60 -16.16
C GLY A 499 18.59 1.05 -15.77
N ALA A 500 18.75 -0.27 -15.79
CA ALA A 500 20.01 -0.97 -15.58
C ALA A 500 20.68 -1.35 -16.90
N TRP A 501 22.02 -1.31 -16.94
CA TRP A 501 22.77 -1.70 -18.14
C TRP A 501 22.51 -3.14 -18.54
N GLY A 502 22.46 -3.42 -19.85
CA GLY A 502 22.33 -4.77 -20.36
C GLY A 502 23.66 -5.52 -20.36
N THR A 503 23.68 -6.74 -19.83
CA THR A 503 24.80 -7.68 -19.92
C THR A 503 24.50 -8.79 -20.93
N PRO A 504 25.39 -9.04 -21.91
CA PRO A 504 25.22 -10.15 -22.84
C PRO A 504 25.44 -11.49 -22.13
N VAL A 505 24.66 -12.50 -22.52
CA VAL A 505 24.71 -13.87 -21.99
C VAL A 505 25.41 -14.81 -22.98
#